data_AF-A0A2N5W9J8-F1
#
_entry.id   AF-A0A2N5W9J8-F1
#
_cell.length_a   1.000
_cell.length_b   1.000
_cell.length_c   1.000
_cell.angle_alpha   90.00
_cell.angle_beta   90.00
_cell.angle_gamma   90.00
#
_symmetry.space_group_name_H-M   'P 1'
#
loop_
_entity.id
_entity.type
_entity.pdbx_description
1 polymer ?
#
loop_
_entity_poly.entity_id
_entity_poly.type
_entity_poly.pdbx_seq_one_letter_code
_entity_poly.pdbx_strand_id
1 'polypeptide(L)'
;MNPEDVKVTKESEEETARDRYLKNFKRDNLPLDFFEKPKLNEVGLKILDLLKKEDLTHEQAYASLQYVYNLIKYESNFLKLS
;
A
#
# COMPACT_ATOMS: atom_id res chain seq x y z
N MET A 1 -2.55 -18.05 36.08
CA MET A 1 -2.27 -17.03 35.05
C MET A 1 -3.57 -16.26 34.81
N ASN A 2 -3.57 -14.94 34.89
CA ASN A 2 -4.76 -14.11 34.67
C ASN A 2 -5.02 -14.00 33.16
N PRO A 3 -6.26 -14.22 32.65
CA PRO A 3 -6.56 -14.10 31.21
C PRO A 3 -6.24 -12.72 30.61
N GLU A 4 -6.18 -11.67 31.42
CA GLU A 4 -5.77 -10.32 31.02
C GLU A 4 -4.28 -10.23 30.63
N ASP A 5 -3.39 -10.98 31.31
CA ASP A 5 -1.93 -10.94 31.07
C ASP A 5 -1.54 -11.56 29.71
N VAL A 6 -2.38 -12.47 29.19
CA VAL A 6 -2.18 -13.14 27.90
C VAL A 6 -2.62 -12.23 26.73
N LYS A 7 -3.52 -11.28 26.98
CA LYS A 7 -4.02 -10.35 25.97
C LYS A 7 -3.03 -9.18 25.74
N VAL A 8 -2.47 -8.64 26.82
CA VAL A 8 -1.48 -7.54 26.78
C VAL A 8 -0.19 -7.95 26.06
N THR A 9 0.23 -9.20 26.22
CA THR A 9 1.46 -9.72 25.58
C THR A 9 1.29 -9.89 24.07
N LYS A 10 0.16 -10.45 23.60
CA LYS A 10 -0.13 -10.61 22.16
C LYS A 10 -0.26 -9.29 21.40
N GLU A 11 -0.98 -8.31 21.95
CA GLU A 11 -1.16 -7.00 21.30
C GLU A 11 0.19 -6.27 21.16
N SER A 12 1.06 -6.35 22.18
CA SER A 12 2.41 -5.76 22.11
C SER A 12 3.32 -6.45 21.09
N GLU A 13 3.22 -7.78 20.95
CA GLU A 13 4.02 -8.53 19.98
C GLU A 13 3.58 -8.27 18.54
N GLU A 14 2.28 -8.16 18.28
CA GLU A 14 1.71 -7.80 16.98
C GLU A 14 2.06 -6.36 16.58
N GLU A 15 2.01 -5.41 17.51
CA GLU A 15 2.40 -4.01 17.28
C GLU A 15 3.90 -3.92 16.93
N THR A 16 4.73 -4.70 17.64
CA THR A 16 6.18 -4.78 17.35
C THR A 16 6.47 -5.52 16.05
N ALA A 17 5.65 -6.48 15.64
CA ALA A 17 5.77 -7.19 14.37
C ALA A 17 5.35 -6.31 13.18
N ARG A 18 4.25 -5.56 13.33
CA ARG A 18 3.79 -4.56 12.37
C ARG A 18 4.83 -3.47 12.16
N ASP A 19 5.37 -2.92 13.24
CA ASP A 19 6.40 -1.87 13.17
C ASP A 19 7.71 -2.38 12.56
N ARG A 20 8.11 -3.62 12.86
CA ARG A 20 9.27 -4.27 12.21
C ARG A 20 9.03 -4.51 10.73
N TYR A 21 7.84 -4.97 10.35
CA TYR A 21 7.46 -5.15 8.96
C TYR A 21 7.50 -3.81 8.22
N LEU A 22 6.92 -2.75 8.78
CA LEU A 22 6.89 -1.41 8.17
C LEU A 22 8.28 -0.75 8.11
N LYS A 23 9.15 -0.94 9.12
CA LYS A 23 10.55 -0.46 9.08
C LYS A 23 11.40 -1.16 8.03
N ASN A 24 11.18 -2.47 7.83
CA ASN A 24 11.96 -3.28 6.91
C ASN A 24 11.34 -3.38 5.52
N PHE A 25 10.12 -2.86 5.33
CA PHE A 25 9.53 -2.68 4.01
C PHE A 25 10.29 -1.54 3.32
N LYS A 26 11.42 -1.89 2.70
CA LYS A 26 12.05 -1.01 1.72
C LYS A 26 10.98 -0.63 0.72
N ARG A 27 10.67 0.67 0.65
CA ARG A 27 9.95 1.23 -0.49
C ARG A 27 10.90 1.11 -1.67
N ASP A 28 10.97 -0.07 -2.28
CA ASP A 28 11.76 -0.33 -3.49
C ASP A 28 11.30 0.56 -4.66
N ASN A 29 10.10 1.11 -4.54
CA ASN A 29 9.64 2.24 -5.34
C ASN A 29 10.18 3.53 -4.71
N LEU A 30 11.48 3.80 -4.85
CA LEU A 30 11.91 5.20 -4.91
C LEU A 30 10.97 5.90 -5.91
N PRO A 31 10.46 7.09 -5.61
CA PRO A 31 9.82 7.93 -6.63
C PRO A 31 10.91 8.30 -7.64
N LEU A 32 11.25 7.34 -8.50
CA LEU A 32 12.04 7.50 -9.70
C LEU A 32 11.44 8.69 -10.44
N ASP A 33 12.28 9.48 -11.11
CA ASP A 33 12.02 10.73 -11.86
C ASP A 33 10.83 10.72 -12.85
N PHE A 34 9.98 9.70 -12.83
CA PHE A 34 8.71 9.59 -13.54
C PHE A 34 7.72 10.72 -13.24
N PHE A 35 7.82 11.41 -12.10
CA PHE A 35 6.96 12.56 -11.80
C PHE A 35 7.20 13.75 -12.76
N GLU A 36 8.33 13.78 -13.46
CA GLU A 36 8.57 14.76 -14.53
C GLU A 36 7.90 14.38 -15.86
N LYS A 37 7.24 13.22 -15.95
CA LYS A 37 6.53 12.79 -17.17
C LYS A 37 5.13 13.41 -17.20
N PRO A 38 4.81 14.29 -18.18
CA PRO A 38 3.52 14.99 -18.24
C PRO A 38 2.30 14.05 -18.19
N LYS A 39 2.42 12.91 -18.90
CA LYS A 39 1.37 11.89 -18.96
C LYS A 39 1.12 11.20 -17.62
N LEU A 40 2.16 11.04 -16.78
CA LEU A 40 2.01 10.44 -15.45
C LEU A 40 1.21 11.38 -14.53
N ASN A 41 1.49 12.69 -14.63
CA ASN A 41 0.80 13.72 -13.85
C ASN A 41 -0.68 13.84 -14.24
N GLU A 42 -1.01 13.80 -15.53
CA GLU A 42 -2.40 13.81 -15.98
C GLU A 42 -3.20 12.61 -15.48
N VAL A 43 -2.61 11.40 -15.53
CA VAL A 43 -3.27 10.19 -15.03
C VAL A 43 -3.40 10.22 -13.51
N GLY A 44 -2.35 10.67 -12.82
CA GLY A 44 -2.37 10.84 -11.36
C GLY A 44 -3.48 11.78 -10.89
N LEU A 45 -3.69 12.91 -11.58
CA LEU A 45 -4.78 13.83 -11.28
C LEU A 45 -6.17 13.20 -11.51
N LYS A 46 -6.35 12.42 -12.58
CA LYS A 46 -7.62 11.69 -12.82
C LYS A 46 -7.91 10.67 -11.73
N ILE A 47 -6.88 9.96 -11.27
CA ILE A 47 -7.00 9.01 -10.15
C ILE A 47 -7.38 9.75 -8.87
N LEU A 48 -6.71 10.88 -8.57
CA LEU A 48 -7.04 11.69 -7.40
C LEU A 48 -8.49 12.19 -7.42
N ASP A 49 -8.97 12.66 -8.56
CA ASP A 49 -10.36 13.10 -8.73
C ASP A 49 -11.37 11.97 -8.50
N LEU A 50 -11.05 10.76 -8.96
CA LEU A 50 -11.87 9.58 -8.73
C LEU A 50 -11.93 9.24 -7.23
N LEU A 51 -10.79 9.19 -6.55
CA LEU A 51 -10.72 8.88 -5.12
C LEU A 51 -11.51 9.89 -4.27
N LYS A 52 -11.49 11.18 -4.66
CA LYS A 52 -12.29 12.24 -4.02
C LYS A 52 -13.79 12.08 -4.27
N LYS A 53 -14.19 11.70 -5.50
CA LYS A 53 -15.61 11.48 -5.84
C LYS A 53 -16.23 10.33 -5.05
N GLU A 54 -15.44 9.29 -4.76
CA GLU A 54 -15.85 8.14 -3.96
C GLU A 54 -15.76 8.39 -2.44
N ASP A 55 -15.46 9.63 -2.02
CA ASP A 55 -15.35 10.06 -0.61
C ASP A 55 -14.45 9.14 0.24
N LEU A 56 -13.36 8.66 -0.36
CA LEU A 56 -12.46 7.73 0.32
C LEU A 56 -11.59 8.47 1.34
N THR A 57 -11.46 7.87 2.53
CA THR A 57 -10.44 8.26 3.50
C THR A 57 -9.04 8.02 2.94
N HIS A 58 -8.03 8.66 3.54
CA HIS A 58 -6.64 8.49 3.15
C HIS A 58 -6.19 7.02 3.17
N GLU A 59 -6.61 6.26 4.19
CA GLU A 59 -6.27 4.84 4.32
C GLU A 59 -6.94 3.97 3.26
N GLN A 60 -8.22 4.23 2.95
CA GLN A 60 -8.94 3.52 1.89
C GLN A 60 -8.35 3.83 0.51
N ALA A 61 -8.02 5.08 0.24
CA ALA A 61 -7.35 5.49 -0.98
C ALA A 61 -6.00 4.77 -1.15
N TYR A 62 -5.20 4.72 -0.08
CA TYR A 62 -3.93 3.98 -0.08
C TYR A 62 -4.13 2.48 -0.34
N ALA A 63 -5.05 1.83 0.38
CA ALA A 63 -5.34 0.41 0.21
C ALA A 63 -5.80 0.07 -1.21
N SER A 64 -6.68 0.90 -1.79
CA SER A 64 -7.16 0.76 -3.17
C SER A 64 -6.04 0.85 -4.19
N LEU A 65 -5.16 1.86 -4.08
CA LEU A 65 -4.02 2.02 -4.98
C LEU A 65 -3.03 0.86 -4.86
N GLN A 66 -2.75 0.42 -3.63
CA GLN A 66 -1.87 -0.73 -3.38
C GLN A 66 -2.45 -2.03 -3.97
N TYR A 67 -3.77 -2.23 -3.86
CA TYR A 67 -4.46 -3.37 -4.45
C TYR A 67 -4.32 -3.39 -5.97
N VAL A 68 -4.61 -2.26 -6.64
CA VAL A 68 -4.46 -2.13 -8.10
C VAL A 68 -3.02 -2.38 -8.54
N TYR A 69 -2.03 -1.82 -7.84
CA TYR A 69 -0.62 -2.07 -8.14
C TYR A 69 -0.26 -3.56 -8.03
N ASN A 70 -0.74 -4.25 -6.99
CA ASN A 70 -0.51 -5.68 -6.81
C ASN A 70 -1.15 -6.51 -7.93
N LEU A 71 -2.36 -6.16 -8.38
CA LEU A 71 -3.01 -6.80 -9.53
C LEU A 71 -2.19 -6.62 -10.81
N ILE A 72 -1.77 -5.40 -11.14
CA ILE A 72 -0.95 -5.13 -12.32
C ILE A 72 0.36 -5.92 -12.27
N LYS A 73 1.00 -5.98 -11.09
CA LYS A 73 2.22 -6.76 -10.88
C LYS A 73 1.98 -8.25 -11.11
N TYR A 74 0.85 -8.79 -10.64
CA TYR A 74 0.45 -10.17 -10.86
C TYR A 74 0.20 -10.47 -12.34
N GLU A 75 -0.58 -9.64 -13.03
CA GLU A 75 -0.86 -9.77 -14.47
C GLU A 75 0.43 -9.67 -15.32
N SER A 76 1.33 -8.77 -14.95
CA SER A 76 2.63 -8.61 -15.62
C SER A 76 3.53 -9.83 -15.47
N ASN A 77 3.41 -10.56 -14.36
CA ASN A 77 4.11 -11.84 -14.16
C ASN A 77 3.45 -12.97 -14.97
N PHE A 78 2.13 -12.90 -15.16
CA PHE A 78 1.39 -13.87 -15.97
C PHE A 78 1.72 -13.76 -17.47
N LEU A 79 1.94 -12.54 -17.98
CA LEU A 79 2.35 -12.28 -19.36
C LEU A 79 3.78 -12.73 -19.69
N LYS A 80 4.61 -13.10 -18.69
CA LYS A 80 5.98 -13.59 -18.89
C LYS A 80 6.09 -15.11 -19.00
N LEU A 81 4.99 -15.85 -18.84
CA LEU A 81 4.97 -17.32 -18.89
C LEU A 81 4.62 -17.91 -20.27
N SER A 82 4.63 -17.09 -21.33
CA SER A 82 4.47 -17.52 -22.73
C SER A 82 5.80 -17.59 -23.47
#